data_AF-A0A2R4CEI6-F1
#
_entry.id   AF-A0A2R4CEI6-F1
#
_cell.length_a   1.000
_cell.length_b   1.000
_cell.length_c   1.000
_cell.angle_alpha   90.00
_cell.angle_beta   90.00
_cell.angle_gamma   90.00
#
_symmetry.space_group_name_H-M   'P 1'
#
loop_
_entity.id
_entity.type
_entity.pdbx_description
1 polymer ?
#
loop_
_entity_poly.entity_id
_entity_poly.type
_entity_poly.pdbx_seq_one_letter_code
_entity_poly.pdbx_strand_id
1 'polypeptide(L)'
;MTVQEQQAFVICKDVALVQHVWTFVEQGWRRMSEQGPSPSEIALAIRTELTHARDQLRQSRQMLENIRIRSSADGLLLVPATWVRDLDGDGDISIAERHFFAIPVRNDSRLAVRPPSDEREYYEQEYSLKAAVRTDQSDILWSLSYHYFAEALMEMALSYQYQERARANPEIFLAHPEGMRRAHQLLVRGIETSERMRQSVLAERDDDLEWLANPRQANTAFPVPLDDDDFRVWGELMHHLIPLVRGRTVLPLGEKMSGSLAALARVCPEGQGFSVPALFADAPKYPLASLRREAWSKYCRKIDASHPASGLHAFVQSYADKPDQTDSAAMRYLRRFLWVN
;
A
#
# COMPACT_ATOMS: atom_id res chain seq x y z
N MET A 1 4.64 24.01 -15.22
CA MET A 1 4.32 23.84 -13.80
C MET A 1 5.61 23.92 -13.01
N THR A 2 5.66 24.72 -11.96
CA THR A 2 6.74 24.72 -10.97
C THR A 2 6.76 23.40 -10.18
N VAL A 3 7.83 23.13 -9.44
CA VAL A 3 7.93 21.91 -8.60
C VAL A 3 6.82 21.88 -7.53
N GLN A 4 6.48 23.03 -6.95
CA GLN A 4 5.38 23.15 -5.98
C GLN A 4 4.01 22.95 -6.63
N GLU A 5 3.79 23.48 -7.84
CA GLU A 5 2.53 23.25 -8.59
C GLU A 5 2.33 21.77 -8.93
N GLN A 6 3.40 21.03 -9.21
CA GLN A 6 3.34 19.58 -9.45
C GLN A 6 2.94 18.81 -8.18
N GLN A 7 3.49 19.19 -7.02
CA GLN A 7 3.12 18.61 -5.73
C GLN A 7 1.65 18.89 -5.39
N ALA A 8 1.23 20.15 -5.51
CA ALA A 8 -0.16 20.56 -5.29
C ALA A 8 -1.12 19.82 -6.23
N PHE A 9 -0.74 19.64 -7.51
CA PHE A 9 -1.54 18.88 -8.47
C PHE A 9 -1.77 17.44 -8.00
N VAL A 10 -0.74 16.75 -7.53
CA VAL A 10 -0.86 15.38 -7.02
C VAL A 10 -1.78 15.34 -5.80
N ILE A 11 -1.51 16.18 -4.80
CA ILE A 11 -2.30 16.24 -3.56
C ILE A 11 -3.78 16.48 -3.86
N CYS A 12 -4.09 17.51 -4.66
CA CYS A 12 -5.48 17.85 -4.99
C CYS A 12 -6.18 16.71 -5.75
N LYS A 13 -5.46 16.00 -6.62
CA LYS A 13 -6.01 14.90 -7.41
C LYS A 13 -6.26 13.67 -6.54
N ASP A 14 -5.36 13.37 -5.61
CA ASP A 14 -5.52 12.26 -4.67
C ASP A 14 -6.66 12.54 -3.68
N VAL A 15 -6.78 13.77 -3.18
CA VAL A 15 -7.93 14.21 -2.37
C VAL A 15 -9.24 14.06 -3.15
N ALA A 16 -9.27 14.47 -4.42
CA ALA A 16 -10.45 14.31 -5.26
C ALA A 16 -10.80 12.83 -5.52
N LEU A 17 -9.78 11.96 -5.65
CA LEU A 17 -10.00 10.53 -5.78
C LEU A 17 -10.56 9.92 -4.49
N VAL A 18 -10.04 10.29 -3.32
CA VAL A 18 -10.58 9.84 -2.02
C VAL A 18 -12.03 10.25 -1.87
N GLN A 19 -12.36 11.52 -2.16
CA GLN A 19 -13.73 12.02 -2.16
C GLN A 19 -14.61 11.19 -3.10
N HIS A 20 -14.18 10.97 -4.33
CA HIS A 20 -14.95 10.19 -5.31
C HIS A 20 -15.25 8.76 -4.83
N VAL A 21 -14.24 8.06 -4.31
CA VAL A 21 -14.39 6.70 -3.78
C VAL A 21 -15.31 6.69 -2.56
N TRP A 22 -15.16 7.65 -1.64
CA TRP A 22 -15.99 7.74 -0.45
C TRP A 22 -17.46 8.01 -0.81
N THR A 23 -17.73 8.98 -1.68
CA THR A 23 -19.07 9.24 -2.22
C THR A 23 -19.67 7.99 -2.89
N PHE A 24 -18.87 7.24 -3.66
CA PHE A 24 -19.33 5.98 -4.26
C PHE A 24 -19.70 4.95 -3.18
N VAL A 25 -18.87 4.79 -2.14
CA VAL A 25 -19.13 3.84 -1.06
C VAL A 25 -20.35 4.24 -0.22
N GLU A 26 -20.49 5.50 0.18
CA GLU A 26 -21.62 5.92 1.01
C GLU A 26 -22.91 6.09 0.20
N GLN A 27 -22.89 6.95 -0.81
CA GLN A 27 -24.09 7.29 -1.56
C GLN A 27 -24.38 6.29 -2.68
N GLY A 28 -23.36 5.76 -3.33
CA GLY A 28 -23.52 4.74 -4.38
C GLY A 28 -24.06 3.44 -3.79
N TRP A 29 -23.54 3.00 -2.65
CA TRP A 29 -24.03 1.79 -1.98
C TRP A 29 -25.46 1.92 -1.48
N ARG A 30 -25.83 3.06 -0.87
CA ARG A 30 -27.23 3.34 -0.47
C ARG A 30 -28.17 3.26 -1.67
N ARG A 31 -27.83 3.94 -2.78
CA ARG A 31 -28.62 3.90 -4.03
C ARG A 31 -28.75 2.48 -4.58
N MET A 32 -27.67 1.70 -4.61
CA MET A 32 -27.71 0.30 -5.03
C MET A 32 -28.58 -0.54 -4.11
N SER A 33 -28.51 -0.35 -2.78
CA SER A 33 -29.35 -1.07 -1.83
C SER A 33 -30.85 -0.78 -2.03
N GLU A 34 -31.21 0.44 -2.43
CA GLU A 34 -32.60 0.84 -2.70
C GLU A 34 -33.12 0.30 -4.04
N GLN A 35 -32.27 0.30 -5.08
CA GLN A 35 -32.64 -0.10 -6.43
C GLN A 35 -32.65 -1.62 -6.65
N GLY A 36 -31.93 -2.37 -5.81
CA GLY A 36 -31.79 -3.84 -5.94
C GLY A 36 -31.20 -4.29 -7.29
N PRO A 37 -30.06 -3.73 -7.74
CA PRO A 37 -29.46 -4.07 -9.03
C PRO A 37 -29.01 -5.54 -9.06
N SER A 38 -28.98 -6.11 -10.25
CA SER A 38 -28.42 -7.43 -10.47
C SER A 38 -26.92 -7.48 -10.12
N PRO A 39 -26.37 -8.66 -9.79
CA PRO A 39 -24.94 -8.80 -9.54
C PRO A 39 -24.05 -8.33 -10.70
N SER A 40 -24.54 -8.47 -11.94
CA SER A 40 -23.82 -8.01 -13.13
C SER A 40 -23.71 -6.48 -13.22
N GLU A 41 -24.77 -5.76 -12.81
CA GLU A 41 -24.78 -4.30 -12.74
C GLU A 41 -23.85 -3.80 -11.63
N ILE A 42 -23.86 -4.44 -10.46
CA ILE A 42 -22.91 -4.14 -9.36
C ILE A 42 -21.47 -4.35 -9.84
N ALA A 43 -21.18 -5.47 -10.50
CA ALA A 43 -19.84 -5.76 -11.00
C ALA A 43 -19.38 -4.73 -12.05
N LEU A 44 -20.28 -4.26 -12.92
CA LEU A 44 -19.98 -3.21 -13.89
C LEU A 44 -19.73 -1.86 -13.22
N ALA A 45 -20.52 -1.50 -12.22
CA ALA A 45 -20.32 -0.28 -11.44
C ALA A 45 -18.94 -0.31 -10.74
N ILE A 46 -18.64 -1.37 -9.98
CA ILE A 46 -17.33 -1.54 -9.32
C ILE A 46 -16.19 -1.49 -10.33
N ARG A 47 -16.33 -2.15 -11.49
CA ARG A 47 -15.30 -2.12 -12.53
C ARG A 47 -15.05 -0.71 -13.07
N THR A 48 -16.11 0.09 -13.22
CA THR A 48 -16.02 1.49 -13.66
C THR A 48 -15.23 2.31 -12.66
N GLU A 49 -15.55 2.17 -11.36
CA GLU A 49 -14.86 2.84 -10.26
C GLU A 49 -13.38 2.44 -10.17
N LEU A 50 -13.07 1.14 -10.23
CA LEU A 50 -11.69 0.65 -10.22
C LEU A 50 -10.90 1.17 -11.44
N THR A 51 -11.54 1.28 -12.60
CA THR A 51 -10.92 1.83 -13.81
C THR A 51 -10.62 3.32 -13.64
N HIS A 52 -11.58 4.09 -13.12
CA HIS A 52 -11.38 5.50 -12.82
C HIS A 52 -10.23 5.69 -11.81
N ALA A 53 -10.26 4.96 -10.70
CA ALA A 53 -9.23 5.04 -9.66
C ALA A 53 -7.84 4.70 -10.20
N ARG A 54 -7.71 3.62 -10.98
CA ARG A 54 -6.44 3.27 -11.65
C ARG A 54 -5.91 4.43 -12.51
N ASP A 55 -6.77 5.06 -13.29
CA ASP A 55 -6.36 6.11 -14.22
C ASP A 55 -5.98 7.40 -13.49
N GLN A 56 -6.64 7.74 -12.38
CA GLN A 56 -6.24 8.84 -11.50
C GLN A 56 -4.88 8.55 -10.85
N LEU A 57 -4.72 7.38 -10.21
CA LEU A 57 -3.48 6.94 -9.58
C LEU A 57 -2.30 6.95 -10.56
N ARG A 58 -2.51 6.47 -11.79
CA ARG A 58 -1.49 6.47 -12.84
C ARG A 58 -1.01 7.88 -13.17
N GLN A 59 -1.93 8.82 -13.29
CA GLN A 59 -1.59 10.21 -13.59
C GLN A 59 -0.84 10.87 -12.43
N SER A 60 -1.30 10.69 -11.19
CA SER A 60 -0.59 11.15 -9.98
C SER A 60 0.82 10.55 -9.92
N ARG A 61 0.94 9.23 -10.13
CA ARG A 61 2.23 8.53 -10.18
C ARG A 61 3.17 9.08 -11.24
N GLN A 62 2.69 9.27 -12.47
CA GLN A 62 3.50 9.83 -13.56
C GLN A 62 3.98 11.24 -13.24
N MET A 63 3.20 12.04 -12.52
CA MET A 63 3.65 13.34 -12.04
C MET A 63 4.73 13.19 -10.96
N LEU A 64 4.50 12.35 -9.93
CA LEU A 64 5.46 12.06 -8.87
C LEU A 64 6.81 11.56 -9.40
N GLU A 65 6.81 10.72 -10.44
CA GLU A 65 8.04 10.24 -11.09
C GLU A 65 8.93 11.37 -11.63
N ASN A 66 8.35 12.53 -11.92
CA ASN A 66 9.04 13.69 -12.51
C ASN A 66 9.40 14.78 -11.51
N ILE A 67 8.80 14.80 -10.31
CA ILE A 67 9.10 15.79 -9.28
C ILE A 67 10.52 15.56 -8.74
N ARG A 68 11.31 16.62 -8.70
CA ARG A 68 12.66 16.63 -8.12
C ARG A 68 12.79 17.82 -7.19
N ILE A 69 12.83 17.55 -5.89
CA ILE A 69 13.05 18.58 -4.85
C ILE A 69 14.55 18.66 -4.61
N ARG A 70 15.16 19.82 -4.81
CA ARG A 70 16.61 20.04 -4.66
C ARG A 70 16.96 20.89 -3.44
N SER A 71 15.96 21.59 -2.91
CA SER A 71 16.08 22.45 -1.74
C SER A 71 14.73 22.59 -1.06
N SER A 72 14.73 23.03 0.20
CA SER A 72 13.52 23.34 0.97
C SER A 72 12.60 24.39 0.29
N ALA A 73 13.15 25.24 -0.58
CA ALA A 73 12.37 26.20 -1.36
C ALA A 73 11.50 25.54 -2.44
N ASP A 74 11.86 24.34 -2.91
CA ASP A 74 11.05 23.56 -3.85
C ASP A 74 9.91 22.80 -3.13
N GLY A 75 10.06 22.57 -1.82
CA GLY A 75 9.07 21.90 -0.98
C GLY A 75 7.83 22.77 -0.74
N LEU A 76 6.67 22.13 -0.66
CA LEU A 76 5.41 22.73 -0.28
C LEU A 76 5.23 22.59 1.24
N LEU A 77 4.88 23.69 1.90
CA LEU A 77 4.51 23.66 3.32
C LEU A 77 3.05 23.26 3.46
N LEU A 78 2.82 22.08 4.02
CA LEU A 78 1.51 21.49 4.27
C LEU A 78 1.13 21.69 5.73
N VAL A 79 -0.14 22.02 5.98
CA VAL A 79 -0.76 21.95 7.31
C VAL A 79 -2.08 21.19 7.16
N PRO A 80 -2.03 19.85 7.07
CA PRO A 80 -3.14 19.02 6.62
C PRO A 80 -4.44 19.21 7.41
N ALA A 81 -4.35 19.43 8.73
CA ALA A 81 -5.50 19.65 9.61
C ALA A 81 -6.32 20.92 9.28
N THR A 82 -5.80 21.83 8.45
CA THR A 82 -6.55 23.01 7.98
C THR A 82 -7.39 22.73 6.74
N TRP A 83 -7.20 21.58 6.10
CA TRP A 83 -7.94 21.19 4.91
C TRP A 83 -9.30 20.63 5.31
N VAL A 84 -10.34 21.10 4.65
CA VAL A 84 -11.72 20.69 4.91
C VAL A 84 -12.37 20.35 3.58
N ARG A 85 -12.99 19.18 3.50
CA ARG A 85 -13.67 18.69 2.30
C ARG A 85 -14.91 17.91 2.71
N ASP A 86 -16.00 18.13 1.98
CA ASP A 86 -17.18 17.27 1.98
C ASP A 86 -16.78 15.98 1.25
N LEU A 87 -16.46 14.93 2.00
CA LEU A 87 -15.90 13.69 1.47
C LEU A 87 -16.99 12.76 0.97
N ASP A 88 -18.16 12.75 1.60
CA ASP A 88 -19.26 11.90 1.17
C ASP A 88 -20.16 12.55 0.12
N GLY A 89 -20.10 13.88 -0.03
CA GLY A 89 -20.83 14.65 -1.04
C GLY A 89 -22.26 14.99 -0.64
N ASP A 90 -22.61 14.95 0.65
CA ASP A 90 -23.96 15.24 1.14
C ASP A 90 -24.27 16.75 1.28
N GLY A 91 -23.25 17.60 1.13
CA GLY A 91 -23.35 19.05 1.18
C GLY A 91 -23.11 19.66 2.57
N ASP A 92 -22.97 18.84 3.61
CA ASP A 92 -22.58 19.23 4.95
C ASP A 92 -21.13 18.82 5.25
N ILE A 93 -20.55 19.35 6.33
CA ILE A 93 -19.20 18.96 6.79
C ILE A 93 -19.33 18.42 8.20
N SER A 94 -19.24 17.10 8.33
CA SER A 94 -19.20 16.42 9.61
C SER A 94 -17.92 16.75 10.40
N ILE A 95 -17.93 16.43 11.70
CA ILE A 95 -16.73 16.59 12.56
C ILE A 95 -15.61 15.68 12.07
N ALA A 96 -15.94 14.46 11.64
CA ALA A 96 -14.99 13.52 11.06
C ALA A 96 -14.33 14.07 9.79
N GLU A 97 -15.11 14.60 8.84
CA GLU A 97 -14.58 15.16 7.59
C GLU A 97 -13.70 16.38 7.81
N ARG A 98 -14.06 17.23 8.78
CA ARG A 98 -13.25 18.38 9.18
C ARG A 98 -11.86 18.00 9.66
N HIS A 99 -11.72 16.83 10.29
CA HIS A 99 -10.46 16.35 10.85
C HIS A 99 -9.86 15.18 10.07
N PHE A 100 -10.41 14.84 8.90
CA PHE A 100 -9.98 13.67 8.12
C PHE A 100 -8.49 13.73 7.75
N PHE A 101 -7.99 14.91 7.41
CA PHE A 101 -6.58 15.12 7.08
C PHE A 101 -5.69 15.39 8.30
N ALA A 102 -6.25 15.44 9.51
CA ALA A 102 -5.44 15.63 10.71
C ALA A 102 -4.52 14.42 10.91
N ILE A 103 -3.27 14.70 11.31
CA ILE A 103 -2.28 13.65 11.57
C ILE A 103 -2.42 13.21 13.03
N PRO A 104 -2.50 11.90 13.33
CA PRO A 104 -2.54 11.42 14.71
C PRO A 104 -1.34 11.91 15.53
N VAL A 105 -1.53 12.10 16.84
CA VAL A 105 -0.43 12.43 17.75
C VAL A 105 0.59 11.31 17.73
N ARG A 106 1.87 11.68 17.62
CA ARG A 106 2.99 10.74 17.60
C ARG A 106 3.06 9.96 18.91
N ASN A 107 2.86 8.65 18.86
CA ASN A 107 2.99 7.76 20.00
C ASN A 107 3.42 6.35 19.57
N ASP A 108 3.99 5.57 20.49
CA ASP A 108 4.37 4.17 20.21
C ASP A 108 3.23 3.17 20.52
N SER A 109 2.01 3.65 20.75
CA SER A 109 0.87 2.79 21.09
C SER A 109 0.46 1.91 19.89
N ARG A 110 -0.22 0.80 20.17
CA ARG A 110 -0.80 -0.02 19.10
C ARG A 110 -1.75 0.84 18.27
N LEU A 111 -1.64 0.74 16.94
CA LEU A 111 -2.60 1.37 16.03
C LEU A 111 -4.00 0.84 16.34
N ALA A 112 -4.87 1.71 16.85
CA ALA A 112 -6.26 1.40 17.11
C ALA A 112 -7.10 2.00 15.99
N VAL A 113 -7.52 1.16 15.04
CA VAL A 113 -8.50 1.58 14.03
C VAL A 113 -9.86 1.64 14.73
N ARG A 114 -10.39 2.85 14.89
CA ARG A 114 -11.72 3.10 15.44
C ARG A 114 -12.57 3.79 14.38
N PRO A 115 -13.90 3.62 14.41
CA PRO A 115 -14.78 4.48 13.64
C PRO A 115 -14.51 5.95 13.94
N PRO A 116 -14.77 6.86 12.99
CA PRO A 116 -14.67 8.29 13.25
C PRO A 116 -15.51 8.69 14.47
N SER A 117 -15.00 9.64 15.25
CA SER A 117 -15.72 10.22 16.39
C SER A 117 -16.52 11.45 15.94
N ASP A 118 -17.66 11.67 16.58
CA ASP A 118 -18.44 12.91 16.49
C ASP A 118 -18.09 13.89 17.63
N GLU A 119 -17.14 13.56 18.50
CA GLU A 119 -16.70 14.40 19.60
C GLU A 119 -15.49 15.24 19.17
N ARG A 120 -15.57 16.57 19.35
CA ARG A 120 -14.46 17.46 18.99
C ARG A 120 -13.25 17.24 19.90
N GLU A 121 -13.48 17.01 21.19
CA GLU A 121 -12.43 16.81 22.18
C GLU A 121 -11.55 15.59 21.83
N TYR A 122 -12.11 14.57 21.19
CA TYR A 122 -11.36 13.40 20.71
C TYR A 122 -10.24 13.83 19.74
N TYR A 123 -10.54 14.68 18.76
CA TYR A 123 -9.54 15.10 17.78
C TYR A 123 -8.49 16.04 18.38
N GLU A 124 -8.86 16.85 19.36
CA GLU A 124 -7.92 17.72 20.07
C GLU A 124 -6.92 16.92 20.93
N GLN A 125 -7.29 15.71 21.36
CA GLN A 125 -6.44 14.83 22.17
C GLN A 125 -5.62 13.84 21.34
N GLU A 126 -6.23 13.23 20.32
CA GLU A 126 -5.65 12.13 19.56
C GLU A 126 -4.93 12.59 18.29
N TYR A 127 -5.10 13.86 17.87
CA TYR A 127 -4.50 14.39 16.64
C TYR A 127 -3.70 15.67 16.84
N SER A 128 -2.61 15.79 16.08
CA SER A 128 -1.77 16.99 16.02
C SER A 128 -2.36 17.99 15.02
N LEU A 129 -3.31 18.81 15.49
CA LEU A 129 -4.00 19.81 14.66
C LEU A 129 -3.11 20.95 14.13
N LYS A 130 -1.85 21.01 14.60
CA LYS A 130 -0.85 21.99 14.17
C LYS A 130 0.32 21.34 13.43
N ALA A 131 0.26 20.03 13.14
CA ALA A 131 1.29 19.35 12.38
C ALA A 131 1.51 20.08 11.05
N ALA A 132 2.75 20.50 10.84
CA ALA A 132 3.20 21.11 9.61
C ALA A 132 4.28 20.21 9.01
N VAL A 133 4.26 20.08 7.69
CA VAL A 133 5.21 19.28 6.93
C VAL A 133 5.76 20.15 5.82
N ARG A 134 7.07 20.27 5.69
CA ARG A 134 7.68 20.76 4.46
C ARG A 134 8.08 19.56 3.64
N THR A 135 7.48 19.39 2.47
CA THR A 135 7.76 18.22 1.64
C THR A 135 9.20 18.23 1.15
N ASP A 136 9.82 17.07 1.26
CA ASP A 136 11.18 16.82 0.79
C ASP A 136 11.19 15.76 -0.34
N GLN A 137 12.38 15.39 -0.82
CA GLN A 137 12.50 14.38 -1.87
C GLN A 137 12.08 12.98 -1.37
N SER A 138 12.26 12.70 -0.09
CA SER A 138 11.89 11.44 0.54
C SER A 138 10.37 11.26 0.58
N ASP A 139 9.62 12.32 0.82
CA ASP A 139 8.15 12.35 0.81
C ASP A 139 7.57 12.09 -0.58
N ILE A 140 8.23 12.60 -1.62
CA ILE A 140 7.88 12.28 -3.00
C ILE A 140 8.08 10.79 -3.28
N LEU A 141 9.18 10.20 -2.79
CA LEU A 141 9.44 8.77 -2.94
C LEU A 141 8.47 7.93 -2.09
N TRP A 142 8.07 8.43 -0.92
CA TRP A 142 7.05 7.84 -0.08
C TRP A 142 5.74 7.72 -0.83
N SER A 143 5.18 8.85 -1.26
CA SER A 143 3.93 8.88 -2.02
C SER A 143 4.03 8.05 -3.31
N LEU A 144 5.16 8.13 -4.02
CA LEU A 144 5.38 7.36 -5.25
C LEU A 144 5.34 5.85 -5.02
N SER A 145 5.92 5.36 -3.92
CA SER A 145 5.90 3.93 -3.59
C SER A 145 4.46 3.43 -3.36
N TYR A 146 3.65 4.19 -2.62
CA TYR A 146 2.24 3.88 -2.38
C TYR A 146 1.41 3.91 -3.66
N HIS A 147 1.66 4.88 -4.55
CA HIS A 147 1.01 4.94 -5.85
C HIS A 147 1.30 3.72 -6.73
N TYR A 148 2.54 3.22 -6.71
CA TYR A 148 2.87 1.96 -7.38
C TYR A 148 2.08 0.79 -6.81
N PHE A 149 1.95 0.68 -5.48
CA PHE A 149 1.19 -0.41 -4.85
C PHE A 149 -0.30 -0.32 -5.11
N ALA A 150 -0.90 0.87 -4.99
CA ALA A 150 -2.30 1.10 -5.25
C ALA A 150 -2.64 0.80 -6.73
N GLU A 151 -1.85 1.33 -7.68
CA GLU A 151 -2.06 1.02 -9.12
C GLU A 151 -1.88 -0.47 -9.40
N ALA A 152 -0.90 -1.14 -8.78
CA ALA A 152 -0.72 -2.59 -8.92
C ALA A 152 -1.97 -3.37 -8.47
N LEU A 153 -2.55 -2.98 -7.32
CA LEU A 153 -3.76 -3.61 -6.80
C LEU A 153 -4.96 -3.41 -7.74
N MET A 154 -5.11 -2.21 -8.32
CA MET A 154 -6.13 -1.93 -9.32
C MET A 154 -5.93 -2.76 -10.59
N GLU A 155 -4.70 -2.86 -11.09
CA GLU A 155 -4.37 -3.70 -12.26
C GLU A 155 -4.65 -5.19 -11.98
N MET A 156 -4.37 -5.68 -10.77
CA MET A 156 -4.75 -7.04 -10.35
C MET A 156 -6.26 -7.22 -10.36
N ALA A 157 -7.01 -6.34 -9.69
CA ALA A 157 -8.47 -6.45 -9.60
C ALA A 157 -9.12 -6.39 -11.00
N LEU A 158 -8.70 -5.45 -11.84
CA LEU A 158 -9.22 -5.26 -13.19
C LEU A 158 -8.81 -6.37 -14.17
N SER A 159 -7.81 -7.19 -13.81
CA SER A 159 -7.42 -8.37 -14.59
C SER A 159 -8.51 -9.44 -14.59
N TYR A 160 -9.36 -9.44 -13.56
CA TYR A 160 -10.46 -10.37 -13.39
C TYR A 160 -11.80 -9.75 -13.78
N GLN A 161 -12.74 -10.59 -14.21
CA GLN A 161 -14.12 -10.22 -14.50
C GLN A 161 -15.08 -11.15 -13.78
N TYR A 162 -16.24 -10.59 -13.44
CA TYR A 162 -17.38 -11.33 -12.93
C TYR A 162 -18.21 -11.86 -14.12
N GLN A 163 -18.53 -13.15 -14.11
CA GLN A 163 -19.46 -13.76 -15.05
C GLN A 163 -20.62 -14.40 -14.30
N GLU A 164 -21.81 -13.89 -14.55
CA GLU A 164 -23.04 -14.56 -14.14
C GLU A 164 -23.32 -15.76 -15.06
N ARG A 165 -23.69 -16.90 -14.48
CA ARG A 165 -24.03 -18.11 -15.23
C ARG A 165 -25.43 -18.57 -14.85
N ALA A 166 -26.32 -18.66 -15.82
CA ALA A 166 -27.74 -18.98 -15.61
C ALA A 166 -28.04 -20.33 -14.92
N ARG A 167 -27.06 -21.25 -14.85
CA ARG A 167 -27.21 -22.59 -14.26
C ARG A 167 -26.03 -23.03 -13.38
N ALA A 168 -25.13 -22.10 -13.03
CA ALA A 168 -23.97 -22.39 -12.21
C ALA A 168 -23.72 -21.23 -11.25
N ASN A 169 -22.90 -21.46 -10.23
CA ASN A 169 -22.49 -20.38 -9.35
C ASN A 169 -21.77 -19.30 -10.17
N PRO A 170 -21.98 -18.03 -9.86
CA PRO A 170 -21.23 -16.96 -10.48
C PRO A 170 -19.72 -17.14 -10.26
N GLU A 171 -18.93 -16.79 -11.26
CA GLU A 171 -17.49 -17.02 -11.25
C GLU A 171 -16.72 -15.73 -11.51
N ILE A 172 -15.64 -15.55 -10.75
CA ILE A 172 -14.58 -14.58 -11.08
C ILE A 172 -13.55 -15.31 -11.92
N PHE A 173 -13.21 -14.76 -13.09
CA PHE A 173 -12.25 -15.36 -14.01
C PHE A 173 -11.24 -14.35 -14.56
N LEU A 174 -10.05 -14.82 -14.92
CA LEU A 174 -8.99 -14.00 -15.51
C LEU A 174 -9.37 -13.66 -16.95
N ALA A 175 -9.68 -12.40 -17.20
CA ALA A 175 -10.04 -11.89 -18.52
C ALA A 175 -8.87 -11.16 -19.22
N HIS A 176 -8.00 -10.51 -18.43
CA HIS A 176 -6.93 -9.64 -18.92
C HIS A 176 -5.58 -10.01 -18.28
N PRO A 177 -4.93 -11.11 -18.71
CA PRO A 177 -3.66 -11.57 -18.15
C PRO A 177 -2.51 -10.54 -18.25
N GLU A 178 -2.59 -9.60 -19.20
CA GLU A 178 -1.68 -8.47 -19.30
C GLU A 178 -1.73 -7.52 -18.10
N GLY A 179 -2.88 -7.40 -17.43
CA GLY A 179 -3.02 -6.59 -16.21
C GLY A 179 -2.20 -7.15 -15.06
N MET A 180 -2.16 -8.48 -14.90
CA MET A 180 -1.31 -9.15 -13.92
C MET A 180 0.18 -8.89 -14.18
N ARG A 181 0.62 -8.90 -15.44
CA ARG A 181 2.00 -8.56 -15.79
C ARG A 181 2.34 -7.10 -15.49
N ARG A 182 1.42 -6.16 -15.75
CA ARG A 182 1.60 -4.74 -15.36
C ARG A 182 1.64 -4.58 -13.84
N ALA A 183 0.72 -5.23 -13.12
CA ALA A 183 0.71 -5.22 -11.67
C ALA A 183 2.03 -5.69 -11.07
N HIS A 184 2.62 -6.76 -11.62
CA HIS A 184 3.93 -7.23 -11.18
C HIS A 184 5.04 -6.19 -11.37
N GLN A 185 5.08 -5.54 -12.54
CA GLN A 185 6.04 -4.47 -12.82
C GLN A 185 5.88 -3.29 -11.86
N LEU A 186 4.63 -2.89 -11.58
CA LEU A 186 4.31 -1.83 -10.63
C LEU A 186 4.73 -2.22 -9.20
N LEU A 187 4.41 -3.44 -8.76
CA LEU A 187 4.78 -3.96 -7.44
C LEU A 187 6.30 -3.98 -7.24
N VAL A 188 7.05 -4.45 -8.24
CA VAL A 188 8.53 -4.45 -8.23
C VAL A 188 9.05 -3.01 -8.10
N ARG A 189 8.53 -2.07 -8.90
CA ARG A 189 8.91 -0.65 -8.81
C ARG A 189 8.53 -0.01 -7.48
N GLY A 190 7.39 -0.36 -6.89
CA GLY A 190 6.97 0.13 -5.59
C GLY A 190 7.94 -0.28 -4.49
N ILE A 191 8.34 -1.56 -4.45
CA ILE A 191 9.32 -2.08 -3.46
C ILE A 191 10.68 -1.41 -3.64
N GLU A 192 11.15 -1.26 -4.89
CA GLU A 192 12.42 -0.57 -5.17
C GLU A 192 12.37 0.92 -4.82
N THR A 193 11.21 1.56 -5.00
CA THR A 193 11.01 2.96 -4.60
C THR A 193 10.98 3.08 -3.08
N SER A 194 10.41 2.11 -2.38
CA SER A 194 10.46 2.05 -0.91
C SER A 194 11.91 2.00 -0.40
N GLU A 195 12.76 1.16 -0.98
CA GLU A 195 14.19 1.13 -0.61
C GLU A 195 14.91 2.44 -0.95
N ARG A 196 14.60 3.08 -2.10
CA ARG A 196 15.16 4.39 -2.45
C ARG A 196 14.72 5.49 -1.47
N MET A 197 13.46 5.48 -1.05
CA MET A 197 12.96 6.38 -0.01
C MET A 197 13.74 6.19 1.29
N ARG A 198 13.89 4.94 1.76
CA ARG A 198 14.64 4.64 2.99
C ARG A 198 16.05 5.23 2.95
N GLN A 199 16.73 5.06 1.82
CA GLN A 199 18.07 5.59 1.59
C GLN A 199 18.07 7.12 1.53
N SER A 200 17.04 7.74 0.95
CA SER A 200 16.84 9.19 0.89
C SER A 200 16.73 9.78 2.30
N VAL A 201 15.82 9.24 3.12
CA VAL A 201 15.61 9.69 4.51
C VAL A 201 16.89 9.56 5.33
N LEU A 202 17.58 8.41 5.25
CA LEU A 202 18.86 8.21 5.96
C LEU A 202 19.99 9.13 5.50
N ALA A 203 19.90 9.69 4.30
CA ALA A 203 20.91 10.59 3.75
C ALA A 203 20.61 12.07 4.06
N GLU A 204 19.37 12.38 4.45
CA GLU A 204 18.91 13.71 4.81
C GLU A 204 19.63 14.26 6.06
N ARG A 205 19.75 15.60 6.14
CA ARG A 205 20.58 16.26 7.17
C ARG A 205 19.93 17.46 7.81
N ASP A 206 18.98 18.11 7.14
CA ASP A 206 18.11 19.11 7.75
C ASP A 206 17.13 18.47 8.74
N ASP A 207 16.39 19.28 9.48
CA ASP A 207 15.38 18.85 10.46
C ASP A 207 14.23 19.86 10.39
N ASP A 208 13.72 20.09 9.17
CA ASP A 208 12.79 21.17 8.83
C ASP A 208 11.39 20.64 8.52
N LEU A 209 10.64 20.32 9.58
CA LEU A 209 9.23 19.92 9.51
C LEU A 209 9.05 18.65 8.67
N GLU A 210 9.76 17.58 9.05
CA GLU A 210 9.82 16.34 8.29
C GLU A 210 8.48 15.59 8.32
N TRP A 211 8.01 15.07 7.19
CA TRP A 211 6.97 14.05 7.26
C TRP A 211 7.54 12.73 7.79
N LEU A 212 8.62 12.20 7.19
CA LEU A 212 9.34 11.05 7.73
C LEU A 212 10.77 11.41 8.12
N ALA A 213 11.03 11.52 9.42
CA ALA A 213 12.38 11.74 9.92
C ALA A 213 13.24 10.46 9.95
N ASN A 214 14.52 10.64 9.68
CA ASN A 214 15.58 9.73 10.08
C ASN A 214 15.79 9.75 11.60
N PRO A 215 16.48 8.75 12.18
CA PRO A 215 16.58 8.58 13.63
C PRO A 215 17.30 9.69 14.40
N ARG A 216 17.99 10.62 13.70
CA ARG A 216 18.72 11.74 14.30
C ARG A 216 17.94 13.06 14.26
N GLN A 217 16.87 13.10 13.47
CA GLN A 217 15.97 14.24 13.33
C GLN A 217 14.88 14.18 14.42
N ALA A 218 14.55 15.32 15.01
CA ALA A 218 13.54 15.41 16.07
C ALA A 218 12.21 15.99 15.56
N ASN A 219 12.27 16.84 14.55
CA ASN A 219 11.16 17.64 14.06
C ASN A 219 10.40 16.90 12.97
N THR A 220 9.53 15.97 13.38
CA THR A 220 8.69 15.21 12.43
C THR A 220 7.22 15.18 12.82
N ALA A 221 6.37 15.24 11.79
CA ALA A 221 4.95 15.00 11.90
C ALA A 221 4.57 13.52 11.80
N PHE A 222 5.51 12.60 11.52
CA PHE A 222 5.16 11.18 11.39
C PHE A 222 4.51 10.67 12.69
N PRO A 223 3.31 10.05 12.62
CA PRO A 223 2.59 9.62 13.82
C PRO A 223 3.29 8.46 14.55
N VAL A 224 4.35 7.92 13.97
CA VAL A 224 5.02 6.71 14.45
C VAL A 224 6.48 7.04 14.77
N PRO A 225 6.95 6.77 15.99
CA PRO A 225 8.39 6.85 16.26
C PRO A 225 9.10 5.72 15.50
N LEU A 226 10.11 6.10 14.72
CA LEU A 226 11.02 5.16 14.05
C LEU A 226 12.45 5.44 14.51
N ASP A 227 13.19 4.39 14.81
CA ASP A 227 14.58 4.43 15.28
C ASP A 227 15.56 3.78 14.26
N ASP A 228 16.85 3.79 14.59
CA ASP A 228 17.91 3.19 13.76
C ASP A 228 17.65 1.70 13.46
N ASP A 229 17.08 0.97 14.43
CA ASP A 229 16.76 -0.44 14.26
C ASP A 229 15.59 -0.63 13.28
N ASP A 230 14.56 0.22 13.32
CA ASP A 230 13.46 0.20 12.35
C ASP A 230 13.97 0.39 10.91
N PHE A 231 14.87 1.36 10.69
CA PHE A 231 15.47 1.60 9.37
C PHE A 231 16.42 0.46 8.92
N ARG A 232 17.13 -0.18 9.84
CA ARG A 232 17.97 -1.35 9.55
C ARG A 232 17.10 -2.54 9.13
N VAL A 233 16.04 -2.82 9.90
CA VAL A 233 15.09 -3.90 9.63
C VAL A 233 14.39 -3.70 8.30
N TRP A 234 14.00 -2.47 7.97
CA TRP A 234 13.48 -2.14 6.65
C TRP A 234 14.48 -2.48 5.54
N GLY A 235 15.75 -2.07 5.67
CA GLY A 235 16.79 -2.40 4.68
C GLY A 235 17.02 -3.90 4.51
N GLU A 236 17.08 -4.65 5.62
CA GLU A 236 17.20 -6.12 5.60
C GLU A 236 15.98 -6.79 4.94
N LEU A 237 14.76 -6.29 5.20
CA LEU A 237 13.55 -6.77 4.52
C LEU A 237 13.64 -6.55 3.01
N MET A 238 14.01 -5.34 2.57
CA MET A 238 14.13 -5.01 1.13
C MET A 238 15.19 -5.86 0.45
N HIS A 239 16.30 -6.16 1.15
CA HIS A 239 17.35 -7.06 0.67
C HIS A 239 16.82 -8.46 0.31
N HIS A 240 15.83 -8.98 1.04
CA HIS A 240 15.20 -10.25 0.74
C HIS A 240 14.01 -10.14 -0.23
N LEU A 241 13.22 -9.07 -0.11
CA LEU A 241 11.99 -8.91 -0.87
C LEU A 241 12.26 -8.57 -2.34
N ILE A 242 13.19 -7.65 -2.63
CA ILE A 242 13.50 -7.22 -4.02
C ILE A 242 13.94 -8.41 -4.90
N PRO A 243 14.90 -9.25 -4.49
CA PRO A 243 15.27 -10.43 -5.29
C PRO A 243 14.11 -11.42 -5.46
N LEU A 244 13.27 -11.61 -4.43
CA LEU A 244 12.12 -12.51 -4.49
C LEU A 244 11.08 -12.04 -5.51
N VAL A 245 10.67 -10.78 -5.45
CA VAL A 245 9.67 -10.25 -6.38
C VAL A 245 10.21 -10.13 -7.80
N ARG A 246 11.52 -9.96 -7.98
CA ARG A 246 12.18 -10.01 -9.30
C ARG A 246 12.38 -11.43 -9.84
N GLY A 247 12.12 -12.47 -9.03
CA GLY A 247 12.33 -13.88 -9.40
C GLY A 247 13.79 -14.35 -9.36
N ARG A 248 14.69 -13.57 -8.77
CA ARG A 248 16.09 -13.97 -8.54
C ARG A 248 16.23 -14.94 -7.36
N THR A 249 15.22 -15.00 -6.50
CA THR A 249 15.08 -16.02 -5.45
C THR A 249 13.66 -16.57 -5.48
N VAL A 250 13.45 -17.70 -4.82
CA VAL A 250 12.13 -18.33 -4.64
C VAL A 250 11.80 -18.46 -3.17
N LEU A 251 10.52 -18.45 -2.80
CA LEU A 251 10.09 -18.57 -1.41
C LEU A 251 9.93 -20.06 -1.03
N PRO A 252 10.87 -20.67 -0.29
CA PRO A 252 10.75 -22.06 0.14
C PRO A 252 9.72 -22.19 1.28
N LEU A 253 9.21 -23.40 1.50
CA LEU A 253 8.50 -23.72 2.74
C LEU A 253 9.50 -23.83 3.89
N GLY A 254 9.36 -22.98 4.91
CA GLY A 254 10.16 -23.06 6.13
C GLY A 254 9.44 -23.85 7.24
N GLU A 255 10.19 -24.55 8.09
CA GLU A 255 9.67 -25.44 9.16
C GLU A 255 8.68 -24.76 10.12
N LYS A 256 8.86 -23.47 10.40
CA LYS A 256 8.02 -22.67 11.31
C LYS A 256 7.19 -21.59 10.62
N MET A 257 7.12 -21.62 9.28
CA MET A 257 6.44 -20.58 8.53
C MET A 257 4.92 -20.59 8.80
N SER A 258 4.37 -19.42 9.14
CA SER A 258 2.94 -19.18 9.35
C SER A 258 2.41 -18.01 8.50
N GLY A 259 1.08 -17.76 8.53
CA GLY A 259 0.44 -16.67 7.80
C GLY A 259 0.42 -16.83 6.28
N SER A 260 0.24 -15.72 5.57
CA SER A 260 0.05 -15.71 4.10
C SER A 260 1.30 -16.17 3.33
N LEU A 261 2.50 -15.89 3.83
CA LEU A 261 3.75 -16.40 3.24
C LEU A 261 3.83 -17.93 3.33
N ALA A 262 3.41 -18.51 4.45
CA ALA A 262 3.29 -19.96 4.59
C ALA A 262 2.28 -20.56 3.63
N ALA A 263 1.11 -19.91 3.48
CA ALA A 263 0.08 -20.38 2.57
C ALA A 263 0.63 -20.48 1.13
N LEU A 264 1.38 -19.46 0.68
CA LEU A 264 2.02 -19.47 -0.64
C LEU A 264 3.13 -20.52 -0.75
N ALA A 265 4.01 -20.63 0.24
CA ALA A 265 5.13 -21.57 0.19
C ALA A 265 4.68 -23.03 0.27
N ARG A 266 3.61 -23.34 1.03
CA ARG A 266 3.08 -24.69 1.24
C ARG A 266 2.54 -25.35 -0.04
N VAL A 267 2.34 -24.60 -1.11
CA VAL A 267 1.92 -25.18 -2.39
C VAL A 267 3.05 -25.92 -3.09
N CYS A 268 4.30 -25.62 -2.72
CA CYS A 268 5.47 -26.20 -3.36
C CYS A 268 5.96 -27.47 -2.65
N PRO A 269 6.34 -28.51 -3.42
CA PRO A 269 7.02 -29.68 -2.87
C PRO A 269 8.36 -29.33 -2.24
N GLU A 270 8.90 -30.27 -1.45
CA GLU A 270 10.26 -30.18 -0.90
C GLU A 270 11.30 -29.98 -2.01
N GLY A 271 12.33 -29.17 -1.74
CA GLY A 271 13.35 -28.78 -2.71
C GLY A 271 12.90 -27.77 -3.76
N GLN A 272 11.67 -27.25 -3.64
CA GLN A 272 11.13 -26.17 -4.49
C GLN A 272 10.70 -24.96 -3.67
N GLY A 273 10.62 -23.81 -4.33
CA GLY A 273 10.08 -22.59 -3.75
C GLY A 273 9.09 -21.91 -4.70
N PHE A 274 8.22 -21.07 -4.13
CA PHE A 274 7.22 -20.31 -4.85
C PHE A 274 7.89 -19.15 -5.61
N SER A 275 7.60 -19.04 -6.92
CA SER A 275 8.07 -17.95 -7.76
C SER A 275 6.99 -16.88 -7.91
N VAL A 276 7.25 -15.70 -7.34
CA VAL A 276 6.33 -14.56 -7.46
C VAL A 276 6.12 -14.17 -8.93
N PRO A 277 7.14 -13.99 -9.79
CA PRO A 277 6.91 -13.68 -11.20
C PRO A 277 6.13 -14.75 -11.96
N ALA A 278 6.29 -16.04 -11.62
CA ALA A 278 5.53 -17.10 -12.27
C ALA A 278 4.02 -16.95 -12.04
N LEU A 279 3.62 -16.54 -10.82
CA LEU A 279 2.21 -16.26 -10.50
C LEU A 279 1.65 -15.15 -11.39
N PHE A 280 2.38 -14.05 -11.55
CA PHE A 280 1.89 -12.92 -12.34
C PHE A 280 1.99 -13.15 -13.86
N ALA A 281 2.94 -13.96 -14.31
CA ALA A 281 3.09 -14.30 -15.73
C ALA A 281 1.99 -15.24 -16.24
N ASP A 282 1.54 -16.17 -15.40
CA ASP A 282 0.53 -17.18 -15.74
C ASP A 282 -0.54 -17.29 -14.64
N ALA A 283 -1.20 -16.16 -14.36
CA ALA A 283 -2.14 -16.02 -13.26
C ALA A 283 -3.30 -17.05 -13.31
N PRO A 284 -3.86 -17.45 -12.15
CA PRO A 284 -4.90 -18.46 -12.12
C PRO A 284 -6.14 -17.99 -12.90
N LYS A 285 -6.64 -18.83 -13.80
CA LYS A 285 -7.85 -18.52 -14.58
C LYS A 285 -9.07 -18.31 -13.68
N TYR A 286 -9.18 -19.04 -12.59
CA TYR A 286 -10.29 -18.96 -11.63
C TYR A 286 -9.73 -18.89 -10.21
N PRO A 287 -9.45 -17.69 -9.67
CA PRO A 287 -8.67 -17.54 -8.43
C PRO A 287 -9.37 -18.18 -7.22
N LEU A 288 -10.70 -18.16 -7.18
CA LEU A 288 -11.49 -18.76 -6.10
C LEU A 288 -11.62 -20.28 -6.20
N ALA A 289 -11.62 -20.83 -7.42
CA ALA A 289 -11.70 -22.28 -7.64
C ALA A 289 -10.33 -22.97 -7.55
N SER A 290 -9.24 -22.19 -7.66
CA SER A 290 -7.87 -22.70 -7.73
C SER A 290 -7.29 -23.13 -6.38
N LEU A 291 -8.05 -23.17 -5.28
CA LEU A 291 -7.54 -23.52 -3.94
C LEU A 291 -6.95 -24.94 -3.80
N ARG A 292 -7.01 -25.78 -4.86
CA ARG A 292 -6.35 -27.09 -4.91
C ARG A 292 -4.85 -26.91 -5.12
N ARG A 293 -4.04 -27.53 -4.25
CA ARG A 293 -2.56 -27.49 -4.25
C ARG A 293 -1.93 -27.75 -5.63
N GLU A 294 -2.51 -28.68 -6.40
CA GLU A 294 -2.07 -29.06 -7.74
C GLU A 294 -2.07 -27.87 -8.71
N ALA A 295 -3.07 -26.99 -8.64
CA ALA A 295 -3.19 -25.82 -9.52
C ALA A 295 -2.10 -24.77 -9.27
N TRP A 296 -1.53 -24.74 -8.06
CA TRP A 296 -0.48 -23.79 -7.67
C TRP A 296 0.93 -24.34 -7.87
N SER A 297 1.09 -25.65 -8.05
CA SER A 297 2.40 -26.29 -8.25
C SER A 297 3.15 -25.76 -9.49
N LYS A 298 2.43 -25.28 -10.51
CA LYS A 298 3.01 -24.66 -11.71
C LYS A 298 3.81 -23.37 -11.42
N TYR A 299 3.59 -22.75 -10.25
CA TYR A 299 4.34 -21.58 -9.79
C TYR A 299 5.60 -21.92 -9.01
N CYS A 300 5.82 -23.21 -8.74
CA CYS A 300 7.00 -23.66 -8.03
C CYS A 300 8.20 -23.78 -8.97
N ARG A 301 9.38 -23.50 -8.44
CA ARG A 301 10.66 -23.62 -9.14
C ARG A 301 11.61 -24.40 -8.25
N LYS A 302 12.47 -25.20 -8.87
CA LYS A 302 13.53 -25.90 -8.16
C LYS A 302 14.44 -24.88 -7.46
N ILE A 303 14.82 -25.17 -6.22
CA ILE A 303 15.84 -24.40 -5.53
C ILE A 303 17.20 -24.86 -6.06
N ASP A 304 17.89 -23.95 -6.77
CA ASP A 304 19.21 -24.19 -7.36
C ASP A 304 19.99 -22.88 -7.52
N ALA A 305 21.12 -22.91 -8.22
CA ALA A 305 21.96 -21.72 -8.42
C ALA A 305 21.28 -20.61 -9.23
N SER A 306 20.29 -20.94 -10.08
CA SER A 306 19.53 -19.97 -10.87
C SER A 306 18.35 -19.38 -10.08
N HIS A 307 17.78 -20.15 -9.15
CA HIS A 307 16.69 -19.76 -8.26
C HIS A 307 17.01 -20.14 -6.82
N PRO A 308 17.96 -19.46 -6.16
CA PRO A 308 18.28 -19.73 -4.77
C PRO A 308 17.07 -19.46 -3.86
N ALA A 309 17.04 -20.14 -2.71
CA ALA A 309 16.04 -19.90 -1.68
C ALA A 309 16.14 -18.47 -1.14
N SER A 310 15.00 -17.79 -0.99
CA SER A 310 14.93 -16.48 -0.36
C SER A 310 15.18 -16.59 1.14
N GLY A 311 16.02 -15.71 1.68
CA GLY A 311 16.22 -15.54 3.12
C GLY A 311 15.04 -14.88 3.85
N LEU A 312 14.00 -14.45 3.13
CA LEU A 312 12.86 -13.70 3.69
C LEU A 312 12.20 -14.44 4.87
N HIS A 313 12.07 -15.77 4.78
CA HIS A 313 11.47 -16.55 5.86
C HIS A 313 12.32 -16.52 7.13
N ALA A 314 13.60 -16.86 7.01
CA ALA A 314 14.52 -16.87 8.15
C ALA A 314 14.59 -15.48 8.79
N PHE A 315 14.62 -14.44 7.98
CA PHE A 315 14.53 -13.06 8.43
C PHE A 315 13.24 -12.81 9.25
N VAL A 316 12.04 -13.03 8.69
CA VAL A 316 10.77 -12.81 9.40
C VAL A 316 10.69 -13.65 10.68
N GLN A 317 11.13 -14.90 10.64
CA GLN A 317 11.13 -15.79 11.80
C GLN A 317 12.03 -15.29 12.93
N SER A 318 13.20 -14.71 12.59
CA SER A 318 14.13 -14.17 13.59
C SER A 318 13.55 -13.03 14.44
N TYR A 319 12.49 -12.38 13.96
CA TYR A 319 11.74 -11.38 14.70
C TYR A 319 10.47 -11.94 15.36
N ALA A 320 9.81 -12.93 14.75
CA ALA A 320 8.64 -13.59 15.34
C ALA A 320 8.98 -14.41 16.60
N ASP A 321 10.19 -14.99 16.68
CA ASP A 321 10.65 -15.82 17.80
C ASP A 321 11.13 -14.99 19.01
N LYS A 322 10.98 -13.66 19.02
CA LYS A 322 11.35 -12.78 20.15
C LYS A 322 10.12 -12.49 21.03
N PRO A 323 9.93 -13.21 22.16
CA PRO A 323 8.68 -13.23 22.93
C PRO A 323 8.31 -11.90 23.61
N ASP A 324 9.28 -11.01 23.87
CA ASP A 324 9.06 -9.72 24.54
C ASP A 324 8.79 -8.56 23.55
N GLN A 325 8.69 -8.85 22.24
CA GLN A 325 8.61 -7.82 21.21
C GLN A 325 7.30 -7.89 20.39
N THR A 326 6.16 -7.76 21.06
CA THR A 326 4.92 -7.38 20.35
C THR A 326 5.05 -6.03 19.63
N ASP A 327 6.07 -5.24 20.02
CA ASP A 327 6.57 -4.00 19.43
C ASP A 327 7.95 -4.15 18.76
N SER A 328 8.27 -5.35 18.23
CA SER A 328 9.51 -5.52 17.44
C SER A 328 9.54 -4.52 16.29
N ALA A 329 10.72 -3.94 16.05
CA ALA A 329 10.96 -3.03 14.93
C ALA A 329 10.41 -3.56 13.58
N ALA A 330 10.50 -4.87 13.36
CA ALA A 330 9.91 -5.54 12.18
C ALA A 330 8.39 -5.43 12.10
N MET A 331 7.68 -5.61 13.22
CA MET A 331 6.23 -5.48 13.25
C MET A 331 5.78 -4.02 13.33
N ARG A 332 6.55 -3.11 13.96
CA ARG A 332 6.28 -1.66 13.92
C ARG A 332 6.38 -1.14 12.48
N TYR A 333 7.46 -1.47 11.76
CA TYR A 333 7.63 -1.13 10.35
C TYR A 333 6.53 -1.75 9.46
N LEU A 334 6.31 -3.07 9.53
CA LEU A 334 5.33 -3.75 8.67
C LEU A 334 3.88 -3.33 8.93
N ARG A 335 3.50 -3.04 10.18
CA ARG A 335 2.14 -2.59 10.54
C ARG A 335 1.88 -1.14 10.16
N ARG A 336 2.89 -0.29 10.18
CA ARG A 336 2.71 1.17 10.16
C ARG A 336 3.24 1.86 8.90
N PHE A 337 4.18 1.25 8.16
CA PHE A 337 4.74 1.84 6.95
C PHE A 337 4.10 1.37 5.64
N LEU A 338 3.24 0.35 5.69
CA LEU A 338 2.37 -0.03 4.56
C LEU A 338 0.97 0.58 4.67
N TRP A 339 0.67 1.25 5.79
CA TRP A 339 -0.62 1.83 6.12
C TRP A 339 -0.40 3.09 6.96
N VAL A 340 -0.31 4.23 6.29
CA VAL A 340 -0.60 5.52 6.92
C VAL A 340 -1.76 6.11 6.14
N ASN A 341 -2.90 6.19 6.84
CA ASN A 341 -4.29 6.42 6.43
C ASN A 341 -5.01 5.23 5.79
#